data_AF-A0A358EMC0-F1
#
_entry.id   AF-A0A358EMC0-F1
#
_cell.length_a   1.000
_cell.length_b   1.000
_cell.length_c   1.000
_cell.angle_alpha   90.00
_cell.angle_beta   90.00
_cell.angle_gamma   90.00
#
_symmetry.space_group_name_H-M   'P 1'
#
loop_
_entity.id
_entity.type
_entity.pdbx_description
1 polymer ?
#
loop_
_entity_poly.entity_id
_entity_poly.type
_entity_poly.pdbx_seq_one_letter_code
_entity_poly.pdbx_strand_id
1 'polypeptide(L)'
;MPARAKKSSKKDKEMSYEDAAEKLESILESIESDDLPLDKLVVHYEEAANLCKICGEKLQSAEKRIFQLERSIEGDLLARQTDLEGEED
;
A
#
# COMPACT_ATOMS: atom_id res chain seq x y z
N MET A 1 -30.59 -13.46 2.78
CA MET A 1 -29.17 -13.18 2.44
C MET A 1 -28.93 -11.69 2.66
N PRO A 2 -28.08 -11.24 3.60
CA PRO A 2 -27.89 -9.82 3.82
C PRO A 2 -26.92 -9.24 2.79
N ALA A 3 -27.45 -8.34 1.96
CA ALA A 3 -26.72 -7.48 1.05
C ALA A 3 -25.61 -6.72 1.81
N ARG A 4 -24.36 -6.87 1.39
CA ARG A 4 -23.23 -6.13 1.96
C ARG A 4 -23.36 -4.67 1.54
N ALA A 5 -23.83 -3.85 2.48
CA ALA A 5 -23.91 -2.40 2.35
C ALA A 5 -22.52 -1.82 2.06
N LYS A 6 -22.35 -1.27 0.85
CA LYS A 6 -21.20 -0.41 0.50
C LYS A 6 -21.35 0.90 1.29
N LYS A 7 -20.69 0.97 2.45
CA LYS A 7 -20.55 2.23 3.22
C LYS A 7 -19.59 3.15 2.49
N SER A 8 -20.16 4.09 1.75
CA SER A 8 -19.52 5.30 1.27
C SER A 8 -19.22 6.25 2.43
N SER A 9 -17.96 6.30 2.84
CA SER A 9 -17.43 7.32 3.76
C SER A 9 -16.45 8.21 2.99
N LYS A 10 -16.97 9.28 2.39
CA LYS A 10 -16.16 10.40 1.90
C LYS A 10 -15.48 11.09 3.08
N LYS A 11 -14.22 10.77 3.34
CA LYS A 11 -13.23 11.69 3.91
C LYS A 11 -11.82 11.17 3.65
N ASP A 12 -10.99 12.06 3.11
CA ASP A 12 -9.54 11.98 2.98
C ASP A 12 -8.98 11.09 1.86
N LYS A 13 -9.03 11.64 0.64
CA LYS A 13 -7.97 11.86 -0.37
C LYS A 13 -6.69 11.00 -0.43
N GLU A 14 -6.63 9.83 0.19
CA GLU A 14 -5.54 8.86 0.03
C GLU A 14 -6.15 7.50 -0.34
N MET A 15 -6.19 7.23 -1.64
CA MET A 15 -6.62 5.94 -2.19
C MET A 15 -5.86 4.80 -1.51
N SER A 16 -6.54 3.78 -0.96
CA SER A 16 -5.89 2.63 -0.30
C SER A 16 -5.03 1.83 -1.29
N TYR A 17 -4.12 0.98 -0.79
CA TYR A 17 -3.37 0.08 -1.69
C TYR A 17 -4.31 -0.87 -2.43
N GLU A 18 -5.29 -1.43 -1.71
CA GLU A 18 -6.29 -2.34 -2.28
C GLU A 18 -7.14 -1.63 -3.34
N ASP A 19 -7.60 -0.41 -3.08
CA ASP A 19 -8.36 0.39 -4.07
C ASP A 19 -7.51 0.72 -5.30
N ALA A 20 -6.22 1.00 -5.11
CA ALA A 20 -5.30 1.30 -6.21
C ALA A 20 -5.07 0.07 -7.10
N ALA A 21 -4.90 -1.09 -6.48
CA ALA A 21 -4.73 -2.36 -7.17
C ALA A 21 -6.00 -2.78 -7.92
N GLU A 22 -7.18 -2.68 -7.31
CA GLU A 22 -8.46 -3.02 -7.95
C GLU A 22 -8.73 -2.14 -9.18
N LYS A 23 -8.41 -0.84 -9.09
CA LYS A 23 -8.50 0.05 -10.26
C LYS A 23 -7.51 -0.28 -11.35
N LEU A 24 -6.28 -0.67 -10.98
CA LEU A 24 -5.26 -1.04 -11.96
C LEU A 24 -5.67 -2.31 -12.72
N GLU A 25 -6.23 -3.30 -12.03
CA GLU A 25 -6.80 -4.50 -12.66
C GLU A 25 -7.95 -4.15 -13.62
N SER A 26 -8.86 -3.28 -13.20
CA SER A 26 -9.98 -2.82 -14.04
C SER A 26 -9.50 -2.09 -15.32
N ILE A 27 -8.42 -1.31 -15.20
CA ILE A 27 -7.81 -0.63 -16.35
C ILE A 27 -7.13 -1.64 -17.27
N LEU A 28 -6.39 -2.62 -16.73
CA LEU A 28 -5.77 -3.67 -17.53
C LEU A 28 -6.82 -4.48 -18.31
N GLU A 29 -7.93 -4.83 -17.67
CA GLU A 29 -9.06 -5.52 -18.32
C GLU A 29 -9.67 -4.67 -19.45
N SER A 30 -9.70 -3.34 -19.28
CA SER A 30 -10.17 -2.42 -20.33
C SER A 30 -9.18 -2.32 -21.50
N ILE A 31 -7.87 -2.39 -21.23
CA ILE A 31 -6.79 -2.35 -22.24
C ILE A 31 -6.75 -3.65 -23.06
N GLU A 32 -7.07 -4.79 -22.46
CA GLU A 32 -7.15 -6.09 -23.14
C GLU A 32 -8.37 -6.21 -24.08
N SER A 33 -9.29 -5.25 -24.04
CA SER A 33 -10.42 -5.21 -24.97
C SER A 33 -9.98 -4.72 -26.35
N ASP A 34 -10.16 -5.55 -27.38
CA ASP A 34 -9.81 -5.25 -28.78
C ASP A 34 -10.49 -3.99 -29.39
N ASP A 35 -11.53 -3.46 -28.73
CA ASP A 35 -12.31 -2.29 -29.21
C ASP A 35 -11.88 -0.96 -28.57
N LEU A 36 -10.74 -0.93 -27.86
CA LEU A 36 -10.28 0.29 -27.21
C LEU A 36 -9.57 1.24 -28.21
N PRO A 37 -10.14 2.42 -28.52
CA PRO A 37 -9.50 3.37 -29.42
C PRO A 37 -8.19 3.91 -28.83
N LEU A 38 -7.23 4.22 -29.72
CA LEU A 38 -5.87 4.64 -29.35
C LEU A 38 -5.84 5.80 -28.35
N ASP A 39 -6.70 6.80 -28.50
CA ASP A 39 -6.79 7.93 -27.57
C ASP A 39 -7.15 7.48 -26.14
N LYS A 40 -8.04 6.49 -26.00
CA LYS A 40 -8.40 5.93 -24.68
C LYS A 40 -7.29 5.06 -24.12
N LEU A 41 -6.57 4.33 -24.97
CA LEU A 41 -5.42 3.52 -24.55
C LEU A 41 -4.36 4.39 -23.85
N VAL A 42 -4.04 5.55 -24.41
CA VAL A 42 -3.07 6.49 -23.80
C VAL A 42 -3.55 6.96 -22.43
N VAL A 43 -4.82 7.37 -22.32
CA VAL A 43 -5.40 7.82 -21.04
C VAL A 43 -5.36 6.72 -19.98
N HIS A 44 -5.77 5.51 -20.34
CA HIS A 44 -5.72 4.35 -19.45
C HIS A 44 -4.29 4.02 -19.02
N TYR A 45 -3.31 4.17 -19.91
CA TYR A 45 -1.91 3.95 -19.59
C TYR A 45 -1.36 5.01 -18.61
N GLU A 46 -1.73 6.28 -18.78
CA GLU A 46 -1.36 7.35 -17.85
C GLU A 46 -1.98 7.12 -16.46
N GLU A 47 -3.25 6.71 -16.41
CA GLU A 47 -3.91 6.34 -15.16
C GLU A 47 -3.23 5.14 -14.50
N ALA A 48 -2.94 4.08 -15.25
CA ALA A 48 -2.23 2.91 -14.75
C ALA A 48 -0.84 3.26 -14.18
N ALA A 49 -0.08 4.11 -14.88
CA ALA A 49 1.23 4.58 -14.41
C ALA A 49 1.12 5.35 -13.09
N ASN A 50 0.09 6.20 -12.94
CA ASN A 50 -0.15 6.92 -11.71
C ASN A 50 -0.56 5.99 -10.55
N LEU A 51 -1.42 5.00 -10.81
CA LEU A 51 -1.79 3.99 -9.81
C LEU A 51 -0.58 3.17 -9.36
N CYS A 52 0.27 2.73 -10.29
CA CYS A 52 1.51 2.03 -9.98
C CYS A 52 2.43 2.84 -9.06
N LYS A 53 2.55 4.16 -9.32
CA LYS A 53 3.33 5.05 -8.46
C LYS A 53 2.77 5.10 -7.04
N ILE A 54 1.45 5.23 -6.89
CA ILE A 54 0.78 5.27 -5.58
C ILE A 54 0.97 3.94 -4.84
N CYS A 55 0.84 2.80 -5.52
CA CYS A 55 1.11 1.49 -4.94
C CYS A 55 2.56 1.38 -4.44
N GLY A 56 3.53 1.83 -5.25
CA GLY A 56 4.95 1.84 -4.88
C GLY A 56 5.24 2.70 -3.66
N GLU A 57 4.69 3.92 -3.60
CA GLU A 57 4.84 4.81 -2.44
C GLU A 57 4.26 4.19 -1.16
N LYS A 58 3.14 3.48 -1.25
CA LYS A 58 2.54 2.78 -0.11
C LYS A 58 3.37 1.61 0.37
N LEU A 59 3.89 0.80 -0.55
CA LEU A 59 4.77 -0.31 -0.22
C LEU A 59 6.05 0.20 0.45
N GLN A 60 6.65 1.24 -0.10
CA GLN A 60 7.86 1.84 0.47
C GLN A 60 7.62 2.42 1.87
N SER A 61 6.48 3.07 2.08
CA SER A 61 6.09 3.58 3.40
C SER A 61 5.88 2.45 4.41
N ALA A 62 5.24 1.36 4.00
CA ALA A 62 5.04 0.17 4.83
C ALA A 62 6.37 -0.49 5.19
N GLU A 63 7.25 -0.71 4.21
CA GLU A 63 8.59 -1.29 4.41
C GLU A 63 9.40 -0.44 5.41
N LYS A 64 9.43 0.89 5.21
CA LYS A 64 10.11 1.81 6.13
C LYS A 64 9.58 1.71 7.55
N ARG A 65 8.28 1.53 7.71
CA ARG A 65 7.64 1.40 9.03
C ARG A 65 7.96 0.07 9.69
N ILE A 66 8.00 -1.02 8.92
CA ILE A 66 8.45 -2.34 9.40
C ILE A 66 9.90 -2.25 9.88
N PHE A 67 10.79 -1.69 9.07
CA PHE A 67 12.20 -1.54 9.42
C PHE A 67 12.42 -0.70 10.69
N GLN A 68 11.63 0.36 10.88
CA GLN A 68 11.66 1.16 12.12
C GLN A 68 11.21 0.35 13.34
N LEU A 69 10.16 -0.47 13.19
CA LEU A 69 9.67 -1.33 14.26
C LEU A 69 10.69 -2.41 14.62
N GLU A 70 11.31 -3.06 13.64
CA GLU A 70 12.37 -4.06 13.86
C GLU A 70 13.55 -3.46 14.63
N ARG A 71 14.05 -2.29 14.21
CA ARG A 71 15.11 -1.58 14.94
C ARG A 71 14.70 -1.17 16.35
N SER A 72 13.44 -0.80 16.54
CA SER A 72 12.93 -0.43 17.86
C SER A 72 12.83 -1.64 18.79
N ILE A 73 12.39 -2.79 18.27
CA ILE A 73 12.30 -4.05 19.03
C ILE A 73 13.71 -4.51 19.40
N GLU A 74 14.66 -4.46 18.47
CA GLU A 74 16.05 -4.84 18.74
C GLU A 74 16.71 -3.91 19.76
N GLY A 75 16.46 -2.59 19.66
CA GLY A 75 16.95 -1.62 20.64
C GLY A 75 16.35 -1.81 22.05
N ASP A 76 15.05 -2.14 22.13
CA ASP A 76 14.36 -2.43 23.41
C ASP A 76 14.87 -3.75 24.03
N LEU A 77 15.13 -4.75 23.19
CA LEU A 77 15.66 -6.04 23.61
C LEU A 77 17.11 -5.92 24.13
N LEU A 78 17.95 -5.12 23.45
CA LEU A 78 19.30 -4.80 23.90
C LEU A 78 19.31 -4.03 25.22
N ALA A 79 18.44 -3.03 25.38
CA ALA A 79 18.32 -2.28 26.64
C ALA A 79 17.98 -3.19 27.82
N ARG A 80 17.03 -4.13 27.63
CA ARG A 80 16.66 -5.10 28.68
C ARG A 80 17.75 -6.14 28.98
N GLN A 81 18.59 -6.49 28.01
CA GLN A 81 19.72 -7.39 28.27
C GLN A 81 20.80 -6.71 29.10
N THR A 82 21.09 -5.43 28.83
CA THR A 82 22.08 -4.67 29.61
C THR A 82 21.64 -4.41 31.05
N ASP A 83 20.34 -4.39 31.34
CA ASP A 83 19.81 -4.24 32.69
C ASP A 83 19.93 -5.52 33.54
N LEU A 84 20.10 -6.71 32.92
CA LEU A 84 20.21 -7.99 33.63
C LEU A 84 21.67 -8.41 33.89
N GLU A 85 22.63 -7.84 33.18
CA GLU A 85 24.08 -8.08 33.36
C GLU A 85 24.74 -7.08 34.33
N GLY A 86 23.96 -6.18 34.95
CA GLY A 86 24.43 -5.14 35.86
C GLY A 86 24.36 -5.47 37.36
N GLU A 87 24.01 -6.71 37.74
CA GLU A 87 23.88 -7.13 39.14
C GLU A 87 24.82 -8.32 39.45
N GLU A 88 26.12 -8.11 39.19
CA GLU A 88 27.22 -8.90 39.78
C GLU A 88 28.23 -7.93 40.42
N ASP A 89 27.92 -7.45 41.64
CA ASP A 89 28.90 -7.15 42.70
C ASP A 89 28.29 -7.47 44.08
#